data_AF-A0A1V8NR09-F1
#
_entry.id   AF-A0A1V8NR09-F1
#
_cell.length_a   1.000
_cell.length_b   1.000
_cell.length_c   1.000
_cell.angle_alpha   90.00
_cell.angle_beta   90.00
_cell.angle_gamma   90.00
#
_symmetry.space_group_name_H-M   'P 1'
#
loop_
_entity.id
_entity.type
_entity.pdbx_description
1 polymer ?
#
loop_
_entity_poly.entity_id
_entity_poly.type
_entity_poly.pdbx_seq_one_letter_code
_entity_poly.pdbx_strand_id
1 'polypeptide(L)'
;MHTSIDMGGNNLNSAGVVNGKYGNFDVSIVSNGPVTAGGDIRSTGGWIISRHGRGWMDETHGGGFYMTDNEWIRSLNNKSIYTGGQLKGGSVRSDSDLSAGGILKLDQVNVAGTWCPQNGAISHDSSGGILSCQSGRWSGIDNYPIGSPIPWPSTTPPPGYFLMAGQRFPCGS
;
A
#
# COMPACT_ATOMS: atom_id res chain seq x y z
N MET A 1 -21.34 47.84 27.29
CA MET A 1 -20.93 48.81 26.24
C MET A 1 -20.13 48.05 25.20
N HIS A 2 -20.56 48.06 23.94
CA HIS A 2 -19.76 47.55 22.83
C HIS A 2 -19.13 48.76 22.14
N THR A 3 -17.82 48.92 22.27
CA THR A 3 -17.06 49.94 21.54
C THR A 3 -16.01 49.22 20.71
N SER A 4 -16.03 49.42 19.40
CA SER A 4 -14.92 49.05 18.53
C SER A 4 -13.75 50.01 18.79
N ILE A 5 -12.53 49.46 18.85
CA ILE A 5 -11.29 50.24 18.86
C ILE A 5 -10.65 50.03 17.50
N ASP A 6 -10.42 51.13 16.76
CA ASP A 6 -9.66 51.12 15.51
C ASP A 6 -8.26 51.68 15.80
N MET A 7 -7.23 50.92 15.40
CA MET A 7 -5.82 51.28 15.58
C MET A 7 -5.20 51.86 14.32
N GLY A 8 -5.93 51.99 13.21
CA GLY A 8 -5.47 52.63 11.96
C GLY A 8 -4.21 51.99 11.36
N GLY A 9 -4.04 50.68 11.52
CA GLY A 9 -2.84 49.95 11.07
C GLY A 9 -1.62 50.03 11.99
N ASN A 10 -1.74 50.67 13.17
CA ASN A 10 -0.67 50.68 14.17
C ASN A 10 -0.56 49.32 14.91
N ASN A 11 0.64 49.03 15.39
CA ASN A 11 0.95 47.80 16.13
C ASN A 11 0.52 47.88 17.60
N LEU A 12 0.16 46.73 18.18
CA LEU A 12 0.07 46.55 19.63
C LEU A 12 1.32 45.79 20.12
N ASN A 13 2.36 46.53 20.49
CA ASN A 13 3.64 45.95 20.91
C ASN A 13 3.67 45.70 22.43
N SER A 14 4.32 44.60 22.85
CA SER A 14 4.55 44.25 24.26
C SER A 14 3.28 44.14 25.12
N ALA A 15 2.15 43.82 24.51
CA ALA A 15 0.96 43.41 25.26
C ALA A 15 1.19 42.03 25.89
N GLY A 16 0.78 41.85 27.15
CA GLY A 16 0.83 40.56 27.84
C GLY A 16 -0.20 39.58 27.26
N VAL A 17 -1.36 39.49 27.90
CA VAL A 17 -2.46 38.62 27.43
C VAL A 17 -3.48 39.44 26.65
N VAL A 18 -3.80 39.01 25.44
CA VAL A 18 -4.91 39.53 24.64
C VAL A 18 -6.02 38.47 24.62
N ASN A 19 -7.13 38.74 25.30
CA ASN A 19 -8.30 37.87 25.30
C ASN A 19 -9.34 38.39 24.29
N GLY A 20 -9.78 37.54 23.37
CA GLY A 20 -10.79 37.88 22.37
C GLY A 20 -11.70 36.69 22.09
N LYS A 21 -12.96 36.96 21.73
CA LYS A 21 -13.91 35.90 21.35
C LYS A 21 -13.62 35.34 19.95
N TYR A 22 -13.11 36.19 19.05
CA TYR A 22 -12.73 35.86 17.67
C TYR A 22 -11.46 36.61 17.31
N GLY A 23 -10.61 36.00 16.48
CA GLY A 23 -9.46 36.65 15.85
C GLY A 23 -9.50 36.41 14.34
N ASN A 24 -9.36 37.47 13.55
CA ASN A 24 -9.19 37.39 12.11
C ASN A 24 -7.80 37.92 11.76
N PHE A 25 -6.97 37.10 11.10
CA PHE A 25 -5.61 37.44 10.73
C PHE A 25 -5.47 37.39 9.21
N ASP A 26 -5.17 38.52 8.58
CA ASP A 26 -5.18 38.63 7.11
C ASP A 26 -3.96 37.95 6.44
N VAL A 27 -2.83 37.86 7.15
CA VAL A 27 -1.56 37.37 6.60
C VAL A 27 -1.12 36.06 7.27
N SER A 28 -0.74 36.11 8.55
CA SER A 28 -0.18 34.95 9.24
C SER A 28 -0.29 35.06 10.76
N ILE A 29 -0.11 33.91 11.41
CA ILE A 29 0.13 33.80 12.85
C ILE A 29 1.55 33.24 12.99
N VAL A 30 2.42 33.97 13.70
CA VAL A 30 3.79 33.54 14.00
C VAL A 30 3.93 33.39 15.51
N SER A 31 4.28 32.19 15.97
CA SER A 31 4.49 31.88 17.38
C SER A 31 5.87 31.27 17.60
N ASN A 32 6.60 31.75 18.60
CA ASN A 32 7.85 31.13 19.06
C ASN A 32 7.61 29.98 20.06
N GLY A 33 6.36 29.79 20.49
CA GLY A 33 5.92 28.71 21.35
C GLY A 33 4.84 27.83 20.69
N PRO A 34 4.30 26.84 21.42
CA PRO A 34 3.21 26.01 20.91
C PRO A 34 1.96 26.85 20.66
N VAL A 35 1.18 26.42 19.67
CA VAL A 35 -0.18 26.91 19.43
C VAL A 35 -1.15 25.80 19.83
N THR A 36 -1.96 26.04 20.85
CA THR A 36 -2.99 25.09 21.31
C THR A 36 -4.36 25.55 20.80
N ALA A 37 -4.96 24.79 19.90
CA ALA A 37 -6.32 25.03 19.41
C ALA A 37 -7.30 24.11 20.15
N GLY A 38 -8.43 24.66 20.61
CA GLY A 38 -9.50 23.87 21.23
C GLY A 38 -10.38 23.10 20.23
N GLY A 39 -10.16 23.29 18.93
CA GLY A 39 -10.88 22.62 17.85
C GLY A 39 -9.95 22.34 16.66
N ASP A 40 -10.53 22.04 15.51
CA ASP A 40 -9.79 21.63 14.31
C ASP A 40 -8.89 22.74 13.74
N ILE A 41 -7.77 22.33 13.15
CA ILE A 41 -6.94 23.18 12.28
C ILE A 41 -7.29 22.84 10.83
N ARG A 42 -7.84 23.80 10.09
CA ARG A 42 -8.29 23.60 8.71
C ARG A 42 -7.64 24.61 7.76
N SER A 43 -7.12 24.10 6.64
CA SER A 43 -6.73 24.92 5.49
C SER A 43 -7.80 24.82 4.40
N THR A 44 -8.12 25.95 3.76
CA THR A 44 -9.12 26.04 2.67
C THR A 44 -8.51 26.09 1.29
N GLY A 45 -7.18 26.24 1.17
CA GLY A 45 -6.48 26.32 -0.12
C GLY A 45 -4.98 26.02 -0.07
N GLY A 46 -4.39 25.84 1.11
CA GLY A 46 -2.98 25.49 1.30
C GLY A 46 -2.76 24.13 1.96
N TRP A 47 -1.50 23.74 2.12
CA TRP A 47 -1.09 22.51 2.79
C TRP A 47 -0.97 22.71 4.30
N ILE A 48 -1.16 21.63 5.07
CA ILE A 48 -0.63 21.55 6.44
C ILE A 48 0.80 21.00 6.33
N ILE A 49 1.77 21.82 6.73
CA ILE A 49 3.20 21.51 6.55
C ILE A 49 3.85 21.34 7.91
N SER A 50 4.53 20.20 8.11
CA SER A 50 5.46 19.99 9.21
C SER A 50 6.92 20.11 8.74
N ARG A 51 7.83 20.48 9.64
CA ARG A 51 9.27 20.58 9.35
C ARG A 51 10.07 19.91 10.47
N HIS A 52 11.36 19.66 10.21
CA HIS A 52 12.33 19.21 11.22
C HIS A 52 11.97 17.88 11.91
N GLY A 53 11.51 16.88 11.15
CA GLY A 53 11.38 15.54 11.68
C GLY A 53 10.06 15.21 12.39
N ARG A 54 9.12 16.16 12.43
CA ARG A 54 7.81 16.03 13.11
C ARG A 54 6.67 15.95 12.12
N GLY A 55 5.49 15.62 12.61
CA GLY A 55 4.27 15.49 11.82
C GLY A 55 3.03 15.54 12.72
N TRP A 56 2.03 14.74 12.38
CA TRP A 56 0.85 14.59 13.22
C TRP A 56 1.11 13.57 14.32
N MET A 57 0.69 13.87 15.55
CA MET A 57 0.70 12.92 16.65
C MET A 57 -0.56 13.06 17.49
N ASP A 58 -1.02 11.94 18.03
CA ASP A 58 -2.00 11.88 19.09
C ASP A 58 -1.27 11.65 20.41
N GLU A 59 -1.31 12.64 21.30
CA GLU A 59 -0.60 12.60 22.58
C GLU A 59 -1.14 11.52 23.53
N THR A 60 -2.46 11.33 23.55
CA THR A 60 -3.11 10.37 24.47
C THR A 60 -2.81 8.93 24.08
N HIS A 61 -2.82 8.63 22.78
CA HIS A 61 -2.63 7.29 22.25
C HIS A 61 -1.18 7.01 21.83
N GLY A 62 -0.32 8.04 21.79
CA GLY A 62 1.08 7.95 21.36
C GLY A 62 1.23 7.48 19.90
N GLY A 63 0.25 7.78 19.05
CA GLY A 63 0.24 7.43 17.62
C GLY A 63 0.49 8.65 16.74
N GLY A 64 0.62 8.46 15.43
CA GLY A 64 0.93 9.58 14.55
C GLY A 64 1.56 9.18 13.23
N PHE A 65 1.82 10.19 12.40
CA PHE A 65 2.65 10.07 11.21
C PHE A 65 3.76 11.12 11.22
N TYR A 66 4.99 10.71 10.94
CA TYR A 66 6.15 11.58 10.92
C TYR A 66 7.18 11.08 9.89
N MET A 67 8.18 11.91 9.60
CA MET A 67 9.29 11.58 8.69
C MET A 67 10.59 12.03 9.34
N THR A 68 11.62 11.16 9.38
CA THR A 68 12.97 11.52 9.86
C THR A 68 14.04 11.39 8.77
N ASP A 69 13.63 10.96 7.58
CA ASP A 69 14.43 10.92 6.37
C ASP A 69 13.57 11.35 5.18
N ASN A 70 14.11 11.25 3.97
CA ASN A 70 13.47 11.71 2.74
C ASN A 70 12.66 10.61 2.05
N GLU A 71 12.74 9.38 2.55
CA GLU A 71 12.28 8.17 1.89
C GLU A 71 10.97 7.64 2.48
N TRP A 72 10.76 7.80 3.80
CA TRP A 72 9.69 7.09 4.51
C TRP A 72 8.79 8.01 5.35
N ILE A 73 7.48 7.92 5.10
CA ILE A 73 6.47 8.25 6.11
C ILE A 73 6.42 7.08 7.10
N ARG A 74 6.51 7.39 8.38
CA ARG A 74 6.54 6.42 9.48
C ARG A 74 5.33 6.59 10.35
N SER A 75 4.80 5.46 10.81
CA SER A 75 3.87 5.44 11.92
C SER A 75 4.62 5.67 13.23
N LEU A 76 4.18 6.63 14.02
CA LEU A 76 4.82 6.94 15.30
C LEU A 76 4.71 5.73 16.26
N ASN A 77 5.82 5.43 16.94
CA ASN A 77 5.95 4.27 17.84
C ASN A 77 5.65 2.92 17.18
N ASN A 78 5.90 2.80 15.87
CA ASN A 78 5.65 1.59 15.08
C ASN A 78 4.21 1.08 15.18
N LYS A 79 3.22 1.96 15.37
CA LYS A 79 1.83 1.55 15.38
C LYS A 79 1.39 1.02 14.02
N SER A 80 0.57 -0.03 14.03
CA SER A 80 -0.08 -0.52 12.82
C SER A 80 -1.07 0.49 12.26
N ILE A 81 -1.34 0.41 10.95
CA ILE A 81 -2.38 1.19 10.27
C ILE A 81 -3.63 0.31 10.14
N TYR A 82 -4.72 0.72 10.78
CA TYR A 82 -6.01 0.05 10.67
C TYR A 82 -6.96 0.88 9.80
N THR A 83 -7.54 0.25 8.78
CA THR A 83 -8.50 0.89 7.88
C THR A 83 -9.54 -0.12 7.41
N GLY A 84 -10.78 0.32 7.24
CA GLY A 84 -11.82 -0.47 6.57
C GLY A 84 -11.81 -0.31 5.04
N GLY A 85 -11.00 0.61 4.51
CA GLY A 85 -10.87 0.89 3.08
C GLY A 85 -9.66 0.23 2.42
N GLN A 86 -9.43 0.57 1.16
CA GLN A 86 -8.26 0.10 0.41
C GLN A 86 -7.01 0.92 0.74
N LEU A 87 -5.87 0.23 0.84
CA LEU A 87 -4.55 0.85 0.75
C LEU A 87 -4.09 0.74 -0.71
N LYS A 88 -3.97 1.89 -1.40
CA LYS A 88 -3.53 1.94 -2.80
C LYS A 88 -2.12 2.53 -2.87
N GLY A 89 -1.18 1.75 -3.37
CA GLY A 89 0.22 2.14 -3.57
C GLY A 89 0.81 1.42 -4.79
N GLY A 90 1.99 1.85 -5.24
CA GLY A 90 2.65 1.21 -6.39
C GLY A 90 3.10 -0.24 -6.10
N SER A 91 3.62 -0.49 -4.90
CA SER A 91 3.99 -1.82 -4.42
C SER A 91 3.75 -1.94 -2.92
N VAL A 92 3.61 -3.17 -2.43
CA VAL A 92 3.55 -3.49 -0.99
C VAL A 92 4.67 -4.47 -0.69
N ARG A 93 5.57 -4.08 0.20
CA ARG A 93 6.64 -4.93 0.73
C ARG A 93 6.39 -5.18 2.21
N SER A 94 6.39 -6.45 2.60
CA SER A 94 6.48 -6.87 3.99
C SER A 94 7.88 -7.42 4.24
N ASP A 95 8.50 -7.08 5.38
CA ASP A 95 9.77 -7.69 5.80
C ASP A 95 9.59 -9.10 6.38
N SER A 96 8.33 -9.53 6.55
CA SER A 96 7.93 -10.88 6.92
C SER A 96 6.72 -11.29 6.07
N ASP A 97 5.79 -12.06 6.62
CA ASP A 97 4.65 -12.59 5.87
C ASP A 97 3.63 -11.50 5.50
N LEU A 98 2.90 -11.74 4.40
CA LEU A 98 1.68 -11.01 4.05
C LEU A 98 0.48 -11.90 4.35
N SER A 99 -0.35 -11.49 5.32
CA SER A 99 -1.58 -12.20 5.67
C SER A 99 -2.80 -11.47 5.10
N ALA A 100 -3.63 -12.19 4.35
CA ALA A 100 -4.91 -11.72 3.87
C ALA A 100 -6.02 -12.59 4.45
N GLY A 101 -6.97 -11.98 5.17
CA GLY A 101 -8.16 -12.69 5.66
C GLY A 101 -9.15 -13.09 4.54
N GLY A 102 -8.92 -12.61 3.32
CA GLY A 102 -9.72 -12.90 2.13
C GLY A 102 -8.86 -13.44 0.98
N ILE A 103 -9.11 -12.95 -0.23
CA ILE A 103 -8.47 -13.42 -1.47
C ILE A 103 -7.39 -12.43 -1.92
N LEU A 104 -6.23 -12.94 -2.34
CA LEU A 104 -5.24 -12.15 -3.08
C LEU A 104 -5.68 -12.03 -4.54
N LYS A 105 -6.15 -10.84 -4.92
CA LYS A 105 -6.51 -10.54 -6.32
C LYS A 105 -5.31 -9.95 -7.04
N LEU A 106 -5.03 -10.49 -8.21
CA LEU A 106 -4.02 -9.98 -9.12
C LEU A 106 -4.76 -9.48 -10.36
N ASP A 107 -4.58 -8.22 -10.73
CA ASP A 107 -5.31 -7.62 -11.86
C ASP A 107 -4.69 -7.99 -13.21
N GLN A 108 -3.40 -8.34 -13.22
CA GLN A 108 -2.66 -8.68 -14.44
C GLN A 108 -2.76 -10.18 -14.75
N VAL A 109 -3.37 -10.48 -15.89
CA VAL A 109 -3.30 -11.79 -16.55
C VAL A 109 -1.95 -11.97 -17.24
N ASN A 110 -1.34 -13.14 -17.07
CA ASN A 110 -0.13 -13.56 -17.78
C ASN A 110 -0.38 -14.83 -18.61
N VAL A 111 0.55 -15.19 -19.50
CA VAL A 111 0.41 -16.33 -20.41
C VAL A 111 1.55 -17.32 -20.20
N ALA A 112 1.22 -18.60 -20.04
CA ALA A 112 2.23 -19.65 -19.92
C ALA A 112 3.21 -19.67 -21.11
N GLY A 113 4.47 -20.00 -20.85
CA GLY A 113 5.56 -19.99 -21.82
C GLY A 113 6.14 -18.60 -22.13
N THR A 114 5.47 -17.50 -21.77
CA THR A 114 6.00 -16.14 -21.98
C THR A 114 7.00 -15.73 -20.90
N TRP A 115 7.79 -14.68 -21.15
CA TRP A 115 8.77 -14.17 -20.19
C TRP A 115 8.11 -13.68 -18.90
N CYS A 116 8.76 -13.92 -17.76
CA CYS A 116 8.32 -13.43 -16.46
C CYS A 116 9.46 -12.69 -15.72
N PRO A 117 9.12 -11.68 -14.90
CA PRO A 117 10.11 -10.73 -14.39
C PRO A 117 11.04 -11.28 -13.31
N GLN A 118 10.58 -12.24 -12.50
CA GLN A 118 11.35 -12.75 -11.38
C GLN A 118 10.97 -14.20 -11.04
N ASN A 119 11.95 -15.09 -11.02
CA ASN A 119 11.74 -16.49 -10.62
C ASN A 119 11.08 -16.57 -9.24
N GLY A 120 10.04 -17.42 -9.14
CA GLY A 120 9.22 -17.57 -7.94
C GLY A 120 8.03 -16.60 -7.85
N ALA A 121 7.90 -15.62 -8.75
CA ALA A 121 6.70 -14.80 -8.82
C ALA A 121 5.46 -15.65 -9.10
N ILE A 122 4.34 -15.29 -8.48
CA ILE A 122 3.04 -15.97 -8.63
C ILE A 122 2.10 -15.04 -9.41
N SER A 123 1.38 -15.60 -10.37
CA SER A 123 0.36 -14.90 -11.17
C SER A 123 -0.76 -15.85 -11.59
N HIS A 124 -1.58 -15.46 -12.56
CA HIS A 124 -2.61 -16.31 -13.14
C HIS A 124 -2.76 -16.08 -14.65
N ASP A 125 -3.35 -17.07 -15.33
CA ASP A 125 -3.77 -16.96 -16.72
C ASP A 125 -5.19 -16.41 -16.89
N SER A 126 -5.65 -16.27 -18.14
CA SER A 126 -6.98 -15.72 -18.46
C SER A 126 -8.17 -16.54 -17.92
N SER A 127 -7.94 -17.81 -17.58
CA SER A 127 -8.93 -18.70 -16.95
C SER A 127 -8.88 -18.67 -15.42
N GLY A 128 -7.88 -17.99 -14.84
CA GLY A 128 -7.62 -17.95 -13.40
C GLY A 128 -6.70 -19.07 -12.91
N GLY A 129 -6.10 -19.86 -13.80
CA GLY A 129 -5.12 -20.89 -13.46
C GLY A 129 -3.84 -20.26 -12.90
N ILE A 130 -3.32 -20.79 -11.79
CA ILE A 130 -2.12 -20.25 -11.14
C ILE A 130 -0.90 -20.48 -12.03
N LEU A 131 -0.11 -19.41 -12.20
CA LEU A 131 1.18 -19.43 -12.87
C LEU A 131 2.29 -19.16 -11.84
N SER A 132 3.42 -19.84 -12.01
CA SER A 132 4.66 -19.56 -11.28
C SER A 132 5.78 -19.27 -12.27
N CYS A 133 6.57 -18.24 -12.00
CA CYS A 133 7.72 -17.89 -12.83
C CYS A 133 8.87 -18.86 -12.56
N GLN A 134 9.26 -19.64 -13.57
CA GLN A 134 10.32 -20.64 -13.50
C GLN A 134 11.30 -20.43 -14.65
N SER A 135 12.59 -20.32 -14.32
CA SER A 135 13.65 -20.12 -15.32
C SER A 135 13.37 -18.98 -16.31
N GLY A 136 12.80 -17.88 -15.82
CA GLY A 136 12.45 -16.70 -16.62
C GLY A 136 11.21 -16.82 -17.51
N ARG A 137 10.40 -17.89 -17.36
CA ARG A 137 9.12 -18.05 -18.05
C ARG A 137 7.97 -18.39 -17.12
N TRP A 138 6.77 -17.91 -17.44
CA TRP A 138 5.56 -18.32 -16.75
C TRP A 138 5.29 -19.80 -17.04
N SER A 139 5.19 -20.60 -15.99
CA SER A 139 4.78 -21.99 -16.08
C SER A 139 3.46 -22.16 -15.35
N GLY A 140 2.56 -22.93 -15.94
CA GLY A 140 1.44 -23.49 -15.20
C GLY A 140 1.97 -24.40 -14.09
N ILE A 141 1.17 -24.56 -13.04
CA ILE A 141 1.37 -25.66 -12.10
C ILE A 141 0.78 -26.90 -12.77
N ASP A 142 1.64 -27.68 -13.42
CA ASP A 142 1.22 -28.95 -14.03
C ASP A 142 0.79 -29.91 -12.91
N ASN A 143 -0.53 -30.10 -12.78
CA ASN A 143 -1.11 -30.97 -11.76
C ASN A 143 -0.87 -32.47 -12.05
N TYR A 144 -0.37 -32.82 -13.24
CA TYR A 144 -0.07 -34.20 -13.65
C TYR A 144 1.28 -34.28 -14.39
N PRO A 145 2.36 -34.73 -13.73
CA PRO A 145 3.66 -34.84 -14.37
C PRO A 145 3.66 -35.88 -15.50
N ILE A 146 4.50 -35.65 -16.52
CA ILE A 146 4.68 -36.56 -17.66
C ILE A 146 5.06 -37.95 -17.13
N GLY A 147 4.38 -38.99 -17.63
CA GLY A 147 4.54 -40.37 -17.20
C GLY A 147 3.50 -40.85 -16.18
N SER A 148 2.70 -39.94 -15.61
CA SER A 148 1.60 -40.32 -14.72
C SER A 148 0.52 -41.13 -15.47
N PRO A 149 0.03 -42.26 -14.92
CA PRO A 149 -1.13 -42.96 -15.46
C PRO A 149 -2.39 -42.10 -15.39
N ILE A 150 -3.08 -41.94 -16.53
CA ILE A 150 -4.35 -41.21 -16.63
C ILE A 150 -5.43 -42.21 -17.06
N PRO A 151 -6.46 -42.46 -16.23
CA PRO A 151 -7.62 -43.25 -16.64
C PRO A 151 -8.35 -42.56 -17.80
N TRP A 152 -8.50 -43.24 -18.93
CA TRP A 152 -9.18 -42.68 -20.10
C TRP A 152 -10.46 -43.49 -20.41
N PRO A 153 -11.63 -42.85 -20.55
CA PRO A 153 -12.91 -43.55 -20.71
C PRO A 153 -13.15 -44.12 -22.12
N SER A 154 -12.14 -44.15 -22.98
CA SER A 154 -12.19 -44.66 -24.35
C SER A 154 -10.98 -45.54 -24.64
N THR A 155 -11.12 -46.47 -25.59
CA THR A 155 -10.02 -47.36 -26.03
C THR A 155 -8.99 -46.63 -26.89
N THR A 156 -9.28 -45.43 -27.39
CA THR A 156 -8.36 -44.61 -28.19
C THR A 156 -7.86 -43.40 -27.37
N PRO A 157 -6.57 -43.36 -27.00
CA PRO A 157 -5.99 -42.19 -26.33
C PRO A 157 -6.03 -40.92 -27.20
N PRO A 158 -6.13 -39.73 -26.58
CA PRO A 158 -6.06 -38.47 -27.31
C PRO A 158 -4.63 -38.20 -27.83
N PRO A 159 -4.46 -37.32 -28.84
CA PRO A 159 -3.14 -36.95 -29.34
C PRO A 159 -2.20 -36.49 -28.22
N GLY A 160 -0.95 -36.96 -28.25
CA GLY A 160 0.05 -36.67 -27.21
C GLY A 160 0.10 -37.67 -26.05
N TYR A 161 -0.80 -38.65 -26.00
CA TYR A 161 -0.84 -39.70 -24.98
C TYR A 161 -0.70 -41.11 -25.59
N PHE A 162 -0.23 -42.06 -24.78
CA PHE A 162 -0.11 -43.48 -25.17
C PHE A 162 -0.84 -44.39 -24.17
N LEU A 163 -1.46 -45.46 -24.68
CA LEU A 163 -2.00 -46.54 -23.85
C LEU A 163 -0.85 -47.21 -23.08
N MET A 164 -0.97 -47.39 -21.77
CA MET A 164 0.04 -48.12 -20.98
C MET A 164 -0.08 -49.64 -21.19
N ALA A 165 0.58 -50.19 -22.21
CA ALA A 165 0.48 -51.60 -22.62
C ALA A 165 1.84 -52.35 -22.59
N GLY A 166 2.83 -51.83 -21.85
CA GLY A 166 4.15 -52.45 -21.70
C GLY A 166 5.10 -52.24 -22.88
N GLN A 167 4.79 -51.32 -23.79
CA GLN A 167 5.67 -50.93 -24.89
C GLN A 167 6.90 -50.15 -24.41
N ARG A 168 7.99 -50.21 -25.19
CA ARG A 168 9.22 -49.45 -24.95
C ARG A 168 9.16 -48.09 -25.64
N PHE A 169 9.82 -47.09 -25.06
CA PHE A 169 9.98 -45.75 -25.65
C PHE A 169 11.47 -45.44 -25.84
N PRO A 170 11.86 -44.74 -26.91
CA PRO A 170 13.22 -44.23 -27.04
C PRO A 170 13.46 -43.17 -25.95
N CYS A 171 14.55 -43.30 -25.21
CA CYS A 171 15.06 -42.18 -24.40
C CYS A 171 15.56 -41.11 -25.38
N GLY A 172 15.13 -39.86 -25.21
CA GLY A 172 15.45 -38.76 -26.13
C GLY A 172 16.96 -38.67 -26.45
N SER A 173 17.26 -38.29 -27.70
CA SER A 173 18.60 -37.98 -28.20
C SER A 173 19.20 -36.74 -27.55
#